data_AF-A0A6M4WFQ2-F1
#
_entry.id   AF-A0A6M4WFQ2-F1
#
_cell.length_a   1.000
_cell.length_b   1.000
_cell.length_c   1.000
_cell.angle_alpha   90.00
_cell.angle_beta   90.00
_cell.angle_gamma   90.00
#
_symmetry.space_group_name_H-M   'P 1'
#
loop_
_entity.id
_entity.type
_entity.pdbx_description
1 polymer ?
#
loop_
_entity_poly.entity_id
_entity_poly.type
_entity_poly.pdbx_seq_one_letter_code
_entity_poly.pdbx_strand_id
1 'polypeptide(L)'
;MSWSAPPEGTPHRPPRLPRPDPVPRLARPVCALPGPDGVEEFWSEVRRRGTPLVGPDPRGSEDHHAVTWLWRGTPATRAVQVLPNKLGDPRAPEDNLMERVPGTDVWHWTLRLRHDWRGTYDLYVDEGDGPEQDPPGSPAHWQWLRTRRRPDPFNPRSLPHRWGAAPVPYAELPAAPRAVDWEPRPNVPRGTVTEHTVPSALLGGTRRCWLYRPAGTEGRPERLPVLVLLDGEHWQPRLGVSRLLDTLISDGRIPPTAAVLPEAVDEPTRWRELACRPEYLGFLTDELLPWAAKSVPLSDDPARTVIAGQSLGGLTAAYAALAAPHRFGNALVQSGSFWWPVGPEPEWLTRTLAEGPRPPVRLRLSFGEQEWVALPAARRLRDALQALGCHDSTYREFNGGHDYLCWRTELADGLVELMRPAP
;
A
#
# COMPACT_ATOMS: atom_id res chain seq x y z
N MET A 1 -24.99 -17.01 -9.06
CA MET A 1 -24.86 -16.00 -10.13
C MET A 1 -24.00 -16.61 -11.22
N SER A 2 -24.38 -16.49 -12.49
CA SER A 2 -23.46 -16.82 -13.60
C SER A 2 -22.63 -15.57 -13.86
N TRP A 3 -21.40 -15.54 -13.35
CA TRP A 3 -20.44 -14.49 -13.68
C TRP A 3 -19.98 -14.71 -15.12
N SER A 4 -19.78 -13.63 -15.89
CA SER A 4 -19.00 -13.73 -17.12
C SER A 4 -17.58 -14.20 -16.77
N ALA A 5 -16.85 -14.74 -17.75
CA ALA A 5 -15.46 -15.09 -17.50
C ALA A 5 -14.62 -13.80 -17.32
N PRO A 6 -13.67 -13.77 -16.37
CA PRO A 6 -12.69 -12.68 -16.28
C PRO A 6 -11.91 -12.53 -17.59
N PRO A 7 -11.64 -11.30 -18.07
CA PRO A 7 -10.88 -11.08 -19.30
C PRO A 7 -9.45 -11.62 -19.24
N GLU A 8 -9.03 -12.35 -20.29
CA GLU A 8 -7.69 -12.91 -20.44
C GLU A 8 -6.77 -12.05 -21.33
N GLY A 9 -5.45 -12.25 -21.21
CA GLY A 9 -4.47 -11.62 -22.11
C GLY A 9 -4.34 -10.10 -21.98
N THR A 10 -4.82 -9.53 -20.87
CA THR A 10 -4.81 -8.07 -20.67
C THR A 10 -3.45 -7.59 -20.14
N PRO A 11 -3.02 -6.35 -20.43
CA PRO A 11 -1.72 -5.85 -20.00
C PRO A 11 -1.56 -5.86 -18.48
N HIS A 12 -0.43 -6.41 -18.01
CA HIS A 12 -0.04 -6.43 -16.60
C HIS A 12 0.54 -5.08 -16.13
N ARG A 13 -0.25 -4.00 -16.29
CA ARG A 13 0.13 -2.67 -15.82
C ARG A 13 -1.08 -1.76 -15.66
N PRO A 14 -1.05 -0.79 -14.72
CA PRO A 14 -2.07 0.25 -14.65
C PRO A 14 -2.12 1.13 -15.91
N PRO A 15 -3.26 1.79 -16.19
CA PRO A 15 -3.36 2.85 -17.19
C PRO A 15 -2.32 3.96 -16.94
N ARG A 16 -1.75 4.52 -18.02
CA ARG A 16 -0.80 5.63 -17.97
C ARG A 16 -1.48 6.98 -18.24
N LEU A 17 -2.38 7.36 -17.34
CA LEU A 17 -3.11 8.63 -17.41
C LEU A 17 -2.27 9.78 -16.80
N PRO A 18 -2.29 10.99 -17.37
CA PRO A 18 -1.69 12.16 -16.75
C PRO A 18 -2.37 12.49 -15.42
N ARG A 19 -1.61 13.08 -14.50
CA ARG A 19 -2.17 13.61 -13.26
C ARG A 19 -3.14 14.77 -13.61
N PRO A 20 -4.33 14.84 -13.00
CA PRO A 20 -5.32 15.87 -13.33
C PRO A 20 -4.90 17.26 -12.84
N ASP A 21 -4.23 17.32 -11.68
CA ASP A 21 -3.79 18.58 -11.05
C ASP A 21 -2.26 18.61 -10.96
N PRO A 22 -1.61 19.78 -11.15
CA PRO A 22 -0.18 19.89 -11.01
C PRO A 22 0.27 19.57 -9.58
N VAL A 23 1.52 19.14 -9.44
CA VAL A 23 2.15 18.94 -8.12
C VAL A 23 2.20 20.30 -7.41
N PRO A 24 1.78 20.42 -6.13
CA PRO A 24 1.71 21.70 -5.41
C PRO A 24 3.10 22.20 -4.99
N ARG A 25 3.99 22.44 -5.95
CA ARG A 25 5.38 22.85 -5.77
C ARG A 25 5.46 24.26 -5.18
N LEU A 26 6.39 24.45 -4.24
CA LEU A 26 6.76 25.75 -3.70
C LEU A 26 8.14 26.14 -4.21
N ALA A 27 8.28 27.40 -4.64
CA ALA A 27 9.55 27.94 -5.12
C ALA A 27 10.59 28.14 -4.00
N ARG A 28 10.15 28.33 -2.76
CA ARG A 28 11.03 28.54 -1.60
C ARG A 28 10.94 27.34 -0.66
N PRO A 29 12.09 26.82 -0.18
CA PRO A 29 12.09 25.78 0.84
C PRO A 29 11.70 26.31 2.22
N VAL A 30 11.46 25.37 3.15
CA VAL A 30 11.12 25.66 4.54
C VAL A 30 12.27 26.35 5.29
N CYS A 31 13.51 26.08 4.90
CA CYS A 31 14.71 26.59 5.56
C CYS A 31 15.39 27.68 4.73
N ALA A 32 16.17 28.54 5.40
CA ALA A 32 17.15 29.37 4.71
C ALA A 32 18.20 28.47 4.02
N LEU A 33 18.46 28.73 2.75
CA LEU A 33 19.48 28.02 1.98
C LEU A 33 20.86 28.63 2.27
N PRO A 34 21.92 27.82 2.44
CA PRO A 34 23.24 28.34 2.77
C PRO A 34 23.92 28.97 1.54
N GLY A 35 24.76 29.97 1.77
CA GLY A 35 25.83 30.31 0.83
C GLY A 35 27.01 29.33 0.96
N PRO A 36 28.05 29.42 0.09
CA PRO A 36 29.19 28.51 0.08
C PRO A 36 29.87 28.34 1.45
N ASP A 37 29.99 29.42 2.23
CA ASP A 37 30.68 29.41 3.53
C ASP A 37 29.86 28.77 4.66
N GLY A 38 28.53 28.61 4.49
CA GLY A 38 27.60 28.10 5.52
C GLY A 38 27.16 26.65 5.32
N VAL A 39 27.70 25.95 4.31
CA VAL A 39 27.21 24.62 3.88
C VAL A 39 27.36 23.55 4.97
N GLU A 40 28.50 23.52 5.68
CA GLU A 40 28.70 22.48 6.70
C GLU A 40 27.83 22.69 7.94
N GLU A 41 27.62 23.93 8.37
CA GLU A 41 26.70 24.25 9.46
C GLU A 41 25.28 23.84 9.08
N PHE A 42 24.85 24.15 7.86
CA PHE A 42 23.56 23.73 7.32
C PHE A 42 23.39 22.20 7.37
N TRP A 43 24.38 21.43 6.89
CA TRP A 43 24.28 19.97 6.94
C TRP A 43 24.38 19.38 8.34
N SER A 44 25.09 20.03 9.27
CA SER A 44 25.08 19.66 10.68
C SER A 44 23.66 19.75 11.26
N GLU A 45 22.96 20.85 10.98
CA GLU A 45 21.58 21.06 11.41
C GLU A 45 20.60 20.09 10.74
N VAL A 46 20.76 19.82 9.44
CA VAL A 46 19.94 18.82 8.74
C VAL A 46 20.14 17.42 9.32
N ARG A 47 21.37 17.01 9.65
CA ARG A 47 21.62 15.72 10.32
C ARG A 47 20.94 15.62 11.68
N ARG A 48 20.87 16.72 12.41
CA ARG A 48 20.22 16.78 13.73
C ARG A 48 18.70 16.70 13.62
N ARG A 49 18.10 17.35 12.62
CA ARG A 49 16.64 17.41 12.42
C ARG A 49 16.08 16.22 11.64
N GLY A 50 16.87 15.67 10.73
CA GLY A 50 16.47 14.70 9.73
C GLY A 50 15.68 15.31 8.56
N THR A 51 15.34 14.47 7.58
CA THR A 51 14.61 14.83 6.37
C THR A 51 13.32 14.00 6.18
N PRO A 52 12.35 14.49 5.39
CA PRO A 52 12.27 15.85 4.85
C PRO A 52 12.01 16.89 5.96
N LEU A 53 12.38 18.14 5.71
CA LEU A 53 12.09 19.25 6.62
C LEU A 53 10.62 19.66 6.47
N VAL A 54 9.93 19.83 7.60
CA VAL A 54 8.53 20.29 7.65
C VAL A 54 8.49 21.65 8.34
N GLY A 55 7.70 22.57 7.78
CA GLY A 55 7.47 23.89 8.37
C GLY A 55 6.08 24.44 8.07
N PRO A 56 5.77 25.64 8.56
CA PRO A 56 4.44 26.24 8.37
C PRO A 56 4.14 26.48 6.88
N ASP A 57 2.87 26.55 6.52
CA ASP A 57 2.45 26.95 5.17
C ASP A 57 2.87 28.40 4.89
N PRO A 58 3.61 28.69 3.80
CA PRO A 58 3.92 30.07 3.42
C PRO A 58 2.68 30.91 3.08
N ARG A 59 1.52 30.28 2.86
CA ARG A 59 0.23 30.98 2.64
C ARG A 59 -0.58 31.18 3.94
N GLY A 60 -0.04 30.77 5.10
CA GLY A 60 -0.67 30.99 6.41
C GLY A 60 -1.81 30.04 6.77
N SER A 61 -2.04 28.97 6.01
CA SER A 61 -3.05 27.95 6.37
C SER A 61 -2.52 27.02 7.46
N GLU A 62 -3.30 26.80 8.51
CA GLU A 62 -3.00 25.80 9.56
C GLU A 62 -3.20 24.35 9.08
N ASP A 63 -4.01 24.16 8.03
CA ASP A 63 -4.29 22.84 7.45
C ASP A 63 -3.17 22.35 6.52
N HIS A 64 -2.14 23.16 6.28
CA HIS A 64 -1.07 22.83 5.34
C HIS A 64 0.32 23.07 5.93
N HIS A 65 1.29 22.37 5.37
CA HIS A 65 2.70 22.54 5.65
C HIS A 65 3.49 22.64 4.35
N ALA A 66 4.59 23.39 4.42
CA ALA A 66 5.66 23.26 3.45
C ALA A 66 6.56 22.09 3.84
N VAL A 67 6.92 21.26 2.87
CA VAL A 67 7.72 20.04 3.05
C VAL A 67 8.88 20.07 2.06
N THR A 68 10.11 20.18 2.56
CA THR A 68 11.33 20.26 1.76
C THR A 68 12.14 18.97 1.88
N TRP A 69 12.31 18.29 0.75
CA TRP A 69 13.31 17.24 0.60
C TRP A 69 14.66 17.86 0.28
N LEU A 70 15.72 17.24 0.80
CA LEU A 70 17.10 17.68 0.64
C LEU A 70 17.97 16.52 0.17
N TRP A 71 18.96 16.83 -0.66
CA TRP A 71 20.01 15.89 -1.02
C TRP A 71 21.37 16.60 -0.95
N ARG A 72 22.35 15.91 -0.37
CA ARG A 72 23.74 16.36 -0.34
C ARG A 72 24.46 15.77 -1.54
N GLY A 73 24.68 16.60 -2.55
CA GLY A 73 25.36 16.20 -3.78
C GLY A 73 26.86 16.00 -3.60
N THR A 74 27.47 15.47 -4.65
CA THR A 74 28.90 15.40 -4.87
C THR A 74 29.27 16.31 -6.05
N PRO A 75 30.56 16.57 -6.31
CA PRO A 75 30.98 17.25 -7.55
C PRO A 75 30.52 16.54 -8.83
N ALA A 76 30.21 15.24 -8.76
CA ALA A 76 29.73 14.45 -9.89
C ALA A 76 28.20 14.45 -10.01
N THR A 77 27.45 14.92 -9.00
CA THR A 77 25.99 14.94 -9.05
C THR A 77 25.48 15.89 -10.14
N ARG A 78 24.78 15.36 -11.13
CA ARG A 78 24.22 16.11 -12.27
C ARG A 78 22.73 16.36 -12.13
N ALA A 79 21.99 15.44 -11.52
CA ALA A 79 20.56 15.54 -11.32
C ALA A 79 20.12 14.76 -10.08
N VAL A 80 19.11 15.29 -9.39
CA VAL A 80 18.43 14.61 -8.30
C VAL A 80 16.93 14.70 -8.53
N GLN A 81 16.25 13.56 -8.47
CA GLN A 81 14.80 13.47 -8.59
C GLN A 81 14.22 12.95 -7.28
N VAL A 82 13.12 13.55 -6.81
CA VAL A 82 12.37 13.08 -5.65
C VAL A 82 10.96 12.71 -6.05
N LEU A 83 10.52 11.49 -5.71
CA LEU A 83 9.18 11.01 -6.04
C LEU A 83 8.48 10.57 -4.76
N PRO A 84 7.73 11.45 -4.09
CA PRO A 84 6.78 11.02 -3.09
C PRO A 84 5.66 10.21 -3.73
N ASN A 85 5.20 9.18 -3.03
CA ASN A 85 4.23 8.21 -3.52
C ASN A 85 2.98 8.90 -4.07
N LYS A 86 2.72 8.69 -5.37
CA LYS A 86 1.59 9.27 -6.12
C LYS A 86 1.51 10.80 -6.10
N LEU A 87 2.60 11.51 -5.75
CA LEU A 87 2.68 12.96 -5.93
C LEU A 87 3.31 13.32 -7.28
N GLY A 88 4.39 12.65 -7.70
CA GLY A 88 5.01 12.89 -9.01
C GLY A 88 4.23 12.26 -10.17
N ASP A 89 4.02 13.01 -11.26
CA ASP A 89 3.51 12.47 -12.53
C ASP A 89 4.66 11.78 -13.29
N PRO A 90 4.57 10.46 -13.58
CA PRO A 90 5.58 9.78 -14.39
C PRO A 90 5.78 10.33 -15.80
N ARG A 91 4.81 11.09 -16.33
CA ARG A 91 4.81 11.70 -17.66
C ARG A 91 5.46 13.08 -17.68
N ALA A 92 5.61 13.73 -16.53
CA ALA A 92 6.34 14.99 -16.35
C ALA A 92 7.47 14.81 -15.33
N PRO A 93 8.47 13.96 -15.62
CA PRO A 93 9.57 13.66 -14.69
C PRO A 93 10.34 14.92 -14.25
N GLU A 94 10.39 15.96 -15.08
CA GLU A 94 11.04 17.25 -14.81
C GLU A 94 10.45 18.00 -13.60
N ASP A 95 9.15 17.84 -13.32
CA ASP A 95 8.49 18.49 -12.18
C ASP A 95 9.02 18.02 -10.83
N ASN A 96 9.68 16.86 -10.83
CA ASN A 96 10.22 16.18 -9.67
C ASN A 96 11.74 16.39 -9.52
N LEU A 97 12.35 17.22 -10.37
CA LEU A 97 13.76 17.58 -10.26
C LEU A 97 14.00 18.56 -9.13
N MET A 98 14.98 18.22 -8.29
CA MET A 98 15.50 19.10 -7.26
C MET A 98 16.34 20.20 -7.89
N GLU A 99 16.33 21.37 -7.25
CA GLU A 99 17.14 22.52 -7.63
C GLU A 99 18.41 22.53 -6.80
N ARG A 100 19.57 22.76 -7.45
CA ARG A 100 20.85 22.93 -6.76
C ARG A 100 21.02 24.39 -6.35
N VAL A 101 21.36 24.62 -5.09
CA VAL A 101 21.74 25.94 -4.59
C VAL A 101 23.09 26.34 -5.19
N PRO A 102 23.19 27.48 -5.91
CA PRO A 102 24.42 27.89 -6.58
C PRO A 102 25.63 27.92 -5.64
N GLY A 103 26.74 27.34 -6.09
CA GLY A 103 28.01 27.32 -5.33
C GLY A 103 28.07 26.33 -4.15
N THR A 104 27.06 25.47 -3.97
CA THR A 104 27.02 24.51 -2.84
C THR A 104 26.77 23.07 -3.32
N ASP A 105 26.76 22.10 -2.41
CA ASP A 105 26.30 20.73 -2.65
C ASP A 105 24.84 20.50 -2.24
N VAL A 106 24.08 21.56 -1.95
CA VAL A 106 22.69 21.48 -1.48
C VAL A 106 21.73 21.40 -2.66
N TRP A 107 20.95 20.32 -2.70
CA TRP A 107 19.80 20.16 -3.59
C TRP A 107 18.52 20.20 -2.78
N HIS A 108 17.49 20.90 -3.27
CA HIS A 108 16.20 21.01 -2.58
C HIS A 108 15.00 20.85 -3.52
N TRP A 109 13.89 20.37 -2.97
CA TRP A 109 12.59 20.35 -3.64
C TRP A 109 11.47 20.42 -2.61
N THR A 110 10.48 21.27 -2.85
CA THR A 110 9.50 21.63 -1.81
C THR A 110 8.07 21.55 -2.31
N LEU A 111 7.20 20.92 -1.51
CA LEU A 111 5.76 20.86 -1.72
C LEU A 111 4.98 21.56 -0.63
N ARG A 112 3.77 22.04 -0.97
CA ARG A 112 2.73 22.41 -0.03
C ARG A 112 1.75 21.24 0.12
N LEU A 113 1.68 20.64 1.29
CA LEU A 113 0.87 19.43 1.56
C LEU A 113 -0.09 19.67 2.73
N ARG A 114 -1.28 19.06 2.68
CA ARG A 114 -2.25 19.10 3.78
C ARG A 114 -1.68 18.33 4.98
N HIS A 115 -1.87 18.84 6.19
CA HIS A 115 -1.18 18.45 7.44
C HIS A 115 -1.36 16.99 7.90
N ASP A 116 -2.30 16.26 7.30
CA ASP A 116 -2.60 14.85 7.53
C ASP A 116 -1.99 13.93 6.46
N TRP A 117 -1.19 14.48 5.53
CA TRP A 117 -0.52 13.69 4.50
C TRP A 117 0.57 12.78 5.08
N ARG A 118 0.68 11.59 4.49
CA ARG A 118 1.83 10.70 4.65
C ARG A 118 2.11 9.94 3.37
N GLY A 119 3.36 9.56 3.19
CA GLY A 119 3.79 8.73 2.08
C GLY A 119 5.25 8.37 2.16
N THR A 120 5.58 7.22 1.57
CA THR A 120 6.92 6.87 1.15
C THR A 120 7.38 7.78 0.02
N TYR A 121 8.69 7.88 -0.16
CA TYR A 121 9.27 8.57 -1.31
C TYR A 121 10.57 7.89 -1.75
N ASP A 122 10.92 8.09 -3.00
CA ASP A 122 12.19 7.65 -3.57
C ASP A 122 13.03 8.84 -4.01
N LEU A 123 14.35 8.71 -3.86
CA LEU A 123 15.34 9.60 -4.44
C LEU A 123 16.05 8.86 -5.57
N TYR A 124 16.22 9.51 -6.71
CA TYR A 124 17.00 9.01 -7.84
C TYR A 124 18.08 10.01 -8.17
N VAL A 125 19.32 9.55 -8.30
CA VAL A 125 20.49 10.44 -8.38
C VAL A 125 21.35 10.04 -9.56
N ASP A 126 21.64 11.01 -10.42
CA ASP A 126 22.69 10.92 -11.44
C ASP A 126 24.00 11.43 -10.83
N GLU A 127 24.95 10.53 -10.61
CA GLU A 127 26.30 10.84 -10.09
C GLU A 127 27.34 10.92 -11.21
N GLY A 128 26.91 11.27 -12.43
CA GLY A 128 27.78 11.36 -13.60
C GLY A 128 28.00 10.04 -14.33
N ASP A 129 27.33 8.96 -13.91
CA ASP A 129 27.36 7.63 -14.52
C ASP A 129 26.23 7.40 -15.55
N GLY A 130 25.55 8.48 -15.94
CA GLY A 130 24.49 8.51 -16.94
C GLY A 130 24.95 8.15 -18.36
N PRO A 131 24.03 7.69 -19.23
CA PRO A 131 24.33 7.40 -20.63
C PRO A 131 24.91 8.63 -21.36
N GLU A 132 26.14 8.52 -21.88
CA GLU A 132 26.86 9.64 -22.52
C GLU A 132 26.11 10.25 -23.73
N GLN A 133 25.39 9.41 -24.47
CA GLN A 133 24.68 9.79 -25.70
C GLN A 133 23.31 10.42 -25.43
N ASP A 134 22.82 10.37 -24.19
CA ASP A 134 21.51 10.84 -23.79
C ASP A 134 21.65 12.00 -22.80
N PRO A 135 21.38 13.26 -23.22
CA PRO A 135 21.53 14.40 -22.34
C PRO A 135 20.52 14.32 -21.18
N PRO A 136 20.85 14.91 -20.01
CA PRO A 136 19.91 15.07 -18.92
C PRO A 136 18.61 15.73 -19.40
N GLY A 137 17.50 15.01 -19.28
CA GLY A 137 16.21 15.46 -19.82
C GLY A 137 15.60 14.56 -20.89
N SER A 138 16.40 13.68 -21.52
CA SER A 138 15.88 12.77 -22.55
C SER A 138 14.98 11.67 -21.95
N PRO A 139 14.01 11.10 -22.71
CA PRO A 139 13.22 9.96 -22.26
C PRO A 139 14.06 8.75 -21.83
N ALA A 140 15.18 8.50 -22.51
CA ALA A 140 16.09 7.41 -22.16
C ALA A 140 16.87 7.72 -20.87
N HIS A 141 17.33 8.97 -20.69
CA HIS A 141 17.90 9.43 -19.43
C HIS A 141 16.92 9.24 -18.26
N TRP A 142 15.63 9.56 -18.42
CA TRP A 142 14.63 9.37 -17.37
C TRP A 142 14.39 7.91 -17.01
N GLN A 143 14.35 7.03 -18.01
CA GLN A 143 14.22 5.59 -17.78
C GLN A 143 15.43 5.06 -17.02
N TRP A 144 16.64 5.50 -17.40
CA TRP A 144 17.87 5.14 -16.71
C TRP A 144 17.91 5.69 -15.28
N LEU A 145 17.60 6.97 -15.05
CA LEU A 145 17.66 7.62 -13.74
C LEU A 145 16.76 6.91 -12.73
N ARG A 146 15.57 6.45 -13.16
CA ARG A 146 14.64 5.65 -12.35
C ARG A 146 15.19 4.31 -11.87
N THR A 147 16.33 3.85 -12.39
CA THR A 147 17.06 2.67 -11.88
C THR A 147 18.09 3.04 -10.81
N ARG A 148 18.44 4.33 -10.68
CA ARG A 148 19.48 4.86 -9.79
C ARG A 148 18.92 5.30 -8.44
N ARG A 149 18.08 4.46 -7.85
CA ARG A 149 17.47 4.73 -6.54
C ARG A 149 18.55 4.90 -5.47
N ARG A 150 18.36 5.85 -4.57
CA ARG A 150 19.19 6.10 -3.39
C ARG A 150 18.31 6.21 -2.14
N PRO A 151 18.76 5.68 -0.98
CA PRO A 151 18.10 5.97 0.29
C PRO A 151 18.33 7.44 0.65
N ASP A 152 17.43 8.01 1.45
CA ASP A 152 17.66 9.31 2.07
C ASP A 152 18.56 9.13 3.30
N PRO A 153 19.82 9.60 3.27
CA PRO A 153 20.78 9.38 4.35
C PRO A 153 20.44 10.14 5.64
N PHE A 154 19.53 11.12 5.57
CA PHE A 154 19.13 11.95 6.71
C PHE A 154 17.73 11.61 7.24
N ASN A 155 17.04 10.64 6.65
CA ASN A 155 15.74 10.18 7.16
C ASN A 155 15.90 8.85 7.92
N PRO A 156 15.77 8.83 9.26
CA PRO A 156 15.85 7.59 10.04
C PRO A 156 14.61 6.71 9.87
N ARG A 157 13.52 7.24 9.28
CA ARG A 157 12.25 6.53 9.12
C ARG A 157 12.19 5.86 7.75
N SER A 158 12.05 4.54 7.77
CA SER A 158 11.86 3.75 6.55
C SER A 158 10.93 2.56 6.77
N LEU A 159 10.39 2.05 5.68
CA LEU A 159 9.64 0.79 5.62
C LEU A 159 10.42 -0.26 4.84
N PRO A 160 10.30 -1.55 5.22
CA PRO A 160 10.83 -2.64 4.40
C PRO A 160 10.27 -2.58 2.98
N HIS A 161 11.12 -2.83 1.99
CA HIS A 161 10.65 -3.07 0.62
C HIS A 161 10.13 -4.50 0.47
N ARG A 162 9.12 -4.70 -0.38
CA ARG A 162 8.47 -6.01 -0.57
C ARG A 162 9.39 -7.11 -1.10
N TRP A 163 10.08 -6.86 -2.20
CA TRP A 163 10.94 -7.86 -2.84
C TRP A 163 12.43 -7.60 -2.63
N GLY A 164 12.82 -7.24 -1.40
CA GLY A 164 14.22 -7.28 -0.98
C GLY A 164 15.12 -6.12 -1.45
N ALA A 165 14.56 -5.06 -2.05
CA ALA A 165 15.30 -3.82 -2.26
C ALA A 165 15.58 -3.10 -0.92
N ALA A 166 16.43 -2.07 -0.97
CA ALA A 166 16.69 -1.23 0.20
C ALA A 166 15.38 -0.64 0.76
N PRO A 167 15.26 -0.45 2.10
CA PRO A 167 14.10 0.18 2.71
C PRO A 167 13.71 1.51 2.03
N VAL A 168 12.41 1.84 2.11
CA VAL A 168 11.85 3.02 1.50
C VAL A 168 11.63 4.08 2.56
N PRO A 169 12.27 5.27 2.46
CA PRO A 169 12.06 6.33 3.42
C PRO A 169 10.63 6.85 3.32
N TYR A 170 10.12 7.37 4.43
CA TYR A 170 8.78 7.95 4.44
C TYR A 170 8.69 9.22 5.27
N ALA A 171 7.64 9.98 4.99
CA ALA A 171 7.27 11.17 5.73
C ALA A 171 5.81 11.09 6.17
N GLU A 172 5.55 11.60 7.36
CA GLU A 172 4.23 11.76 7.97
C GLU A 172 4.19 13.17 8.52
N LEU A 173 3.15 13.92 8.17
CA LEU A 173 2.92 15.26 8.68
C LEU A 173 2.25 15.23 10.07
N PRO A 174 2.25 16.34 10.83
CA PRO A 174 1.89 16.33 12.25
C PRO A 174 0.50 15.75 12.57
N ALA A 175 -0.48 15.93 11.69
CA ALA A 175 -1.84 15.42 11.86
C ALA A 175 -2.09 14.09 11.11
N ALA A 176 -1.07 13.50 10.49
CA ALA A 176 -1.23 12.27 9.74
C ALA A 176 -1.59 11.10 10.69
N PRO A 177 -2.47 10.17 10.26
CA PRO A 177 -2.80 9.02 11.08
C PRO A 177 -1.55 8.19 11.39
N ARG A 178 -1.32 7.90 12.67
CA ARG A 178 -0.14 7.18 13.14
C ARG A 178 -0.45 5.70 13.28
N ALA A 179 0.46 4.85 12.83
CA ALA A 179 0.32 3.40 12.91
C ALA A 179 0.71 2.83 14.29
N VAL A 180 0.14 3.40 15.37
CA VAL A 180 0.46 3.09 16.77
C VAL A 180 0.22 1.62 17.12
N ASP A 181 -0.79 0.99 16.52
CA ASP A 181 -1.13 -0.42 16.77
C ASP A 181 -0.05 -1.41 16.28
N TRP A 182 0.93 -0.93 15.51
CA TRP A 182 2.04 -1.73 14.99
C TRP A 182 3.30 -1.62 15.84
N GLU A 183 3.33 -0.67 16.78
CA GLU A 183 4.49 -0.42 17.64
C GLU A 183 4.65 -1.56 18.65
N PRO A 184 5.89 -1.98 18.98
CA PRO A 184 6.11 -3.01 19.98
C PRO A 184 5.56 -2.61 21.35
N ARG A 185 4.68 -3.43 21.92
CA ARG A 185 4.18 -3.29 23.29
C ARG A 185 4.69 -4.46 24.16
N PRO A 186 5.37 -4.21 25.29
CA PRO A 186 5.96 -5.28 26.10
C PRO A 186 4.92 -6.18 26.79
N ASN A 187 3.76 -5.63 27.15
CA ASN A 187 2.74 -6.32 27.97
C ASN A 187 1.59 -6.92 27.14
N VAL A 188 1.77 -7.07 25.83
CA VAL A 188 0.75 -7.66 24.94
C VAL A 188 1.06 -9.16 24.76
N PRO A 189 0.12 -10.08 25.09
CA PRO A 189 0.26 -11.50 24.80
C PRO A 189 0.52 -11.74 23.32
N ARG A 190 1.55 -12.52 23.00
CA ARG A 190 2.00 -12.74 21.62
C ARG A 190 1.44 -14.03 21.06
N GLY A 191 0.78 -13.94 19.92
CA GLY A 191 0.41 -15.11 19.13
C GLY A 191 1.63 -15.80 18.53
N THR A 192 1.40 -16.95 17.91
CA THR A 192 2.43 -17.73 17.23
C THR A 192 2.26 -17.60 15.72
N VAL A 193 3.35 -17.33 15.01
CA VAL A 193 3.42 -17.39 13.54
C VAL A 193 4.24 -18.60 13.13
N THR A 194 3.71 -19.40 12.22
CA THR A 194 4.41 -20.54 11.61
C THR A 194 4.44 -20.39 10.09
N GLU A 195 5.58 -20.69 9.47
CA GLU A 195 5.75 -20.68 8.00
C GLU A 195 5.62 -22.10 7.46
N HIS A 196 4.92 -22.25 6.34
CA HIS A 196 4.61 -23.54 5.74
C HIS A 196 4.70 -23.48 4.22
N THR A 197 4.88 -24.64 3.60
CA THR A 197 4.77 -24.83 2.15
C THR A 197 3.55 -25.68 1.86
N VAL A 198 2.54 -25.09 1.23
CA VAL A 198 1.24 -25.71 0.94
C VAL A 198 1.23 -26.24 -0.50
N PRO A 199 1.02 -27.55 -0.73
CA PRO A 199 0.85 -28.07 -2.09
C PRO A 199 -0.47 -27.57 -2.70
N SER A 200 -0.45 -27.26 -3.99
CA SER A 200 -1.62 -26.79 -4.74
C SER A 200 -1.69 -27.45 -6.11
N ALA A 201 -2.76 -28.20 -6.35
CA ALA A 201 -3.04 -28.76 -7.67
C ALA A 201 -3.59 -27.67 -8.61
N LEU A 202 -4.42 -26.77 -8.08
CA LEU A 202 -5.03 -25.67 -8.83
C LEU A 202 -4.01 -24.63 -9.32
N LEU A 203 -2.93 -24.42 -8.58
CA LEU A 203 -1.82 -23.54 -8.99
C LEU A 203 -0.67 -24.28 -9.67
N GLY A 204 -0.67 -25.62 -9.65
CA GLY A 204 0.39 -26.43 -10.25
C GLY A 204 1.73 -26.29 -9.54
N GLY A 205 1.78 -26.58 -8.24
CA GLY A 205 3.04 -26.54 -7.48
C GLY A 205 2.83 -26.43 -5.97
N THR A 206 3.55 -25.50 -5.34
CA THR A 206 3.42 -25.20 -3.92
C THR A 206 3.32 -23.69 -3.68
N ARG A 207 2.84 -23.32 -2.50
CA ARG A 207 2.68 -21.93 -2.07
C ARG A 207 3.21 -21.78 -0.66
N ARG A 208 4.15 -20.87 -0.40
CA ARG A 208 4.47 -20.54 0.99
C ARG A 208 3.33 -19.76 1.63
N CYS A 209 3.10 -20.04 2.90
CA CYS A 209 2.05 -19.40 3.68
C CYS A 209 2.50 -19.22 5.13
N TRP A 210 2.12 -18.09 5.73
CA TRP A 210 2.24 -17.89 7.18
C TRP A 210 0.89 -18.11 7.84
N LEU A 211 0.88 -18.90 8.91
CA LEU A 211 -0.29 -19.16 9.75
C LEU A 211 -0.06 -18.51 11.11
N TYR A 212 -0.89 -17.54 11.46
CA TYR A 212 -0.92 -16.88 12.75
C TYR A 212 -2.03 -17.49 13.63
N ARG A 213 -1.67 -17.87 14.84
CA ARG A 213 -2.58 -18.29 15.90
C ARG A 213 -2.53 -17.28 17.04
N PRO A 214 -3.67 -16.72 17.48
CA PRO A 214 -3.70 -15.76 18.59
C PRO A 214 -3.37 -16.44 19.92
N ALA A 215 -2.73 -15.69 20.83
CA ALA A 215 -2.31 -16.18 22.13
C ALA A 215 -3.49 -16.72 22.97
N GLY A 216 -3.27 -17.80 23.70
CA GLY A 216 -4.24 -18.34 24.66
C GLY A 216 -5.38 -19.13 24.01
N THR A 217 -5.26 -19.48 22.72
CA THR A 217 -6.25 -20.29 21.99
C THR A 217 -5.79 -21.73 21.76
N GLU A 218 -4.57 -22.08 22.20
CA GLU A 218 -4.03 -23.44 22.15
C GLU A 218 -4.93 -24.41 22.91
N GLY A 219 -5.22 -25.57 22.29
CA GLY A 219 -6.07 -26.62 22.89
C GLY A 219 -7.55 -26.27 23.05
N ARG A 220 -8.00 -25.07 22.67
CA ARG A 220 -9.42 -24.70 22.71
C ARG A 220 -10.16 -25.24 21.48
N PRO A 221 -11.38 -25.78 21.64
CA PRO A 221 -12.17 -26.31 20.52
C PRO A 221 -12.91 -25.22 19.74
N GLU A 222 -12.94 -23.98 20.25
CA GLU A 222 -13.67 -22.87 19.63
C GLU A 222 -13.09 -22.50 18.28
N ARG A 223 -13.96 -22.38 17.28
CA ARG A 223 -13.57 -21.95 15.93
C ARG A 223 -13.34 -20.45 15.90
N LEU A 224 -12.14 -20.05 15.49
CA LEU A 224 -11.66 -18.68 15.42
C LEU A 224 -12.17 -17.99 14.14
N PRO A 225 -12.54 -16.69 14.18
CA PRO A 225 -12.64 -15.87 12.98
C PRO A 225 -11.34 -15.92 12.19
N VAL A 226 -11.45 -15.74 10.88
CA VAL A 226 -10.34 -15.95 9.94
C VAL A 226 -10.06 -14.67 9.16
N LEU A 227 -8.79 -14.26 9.14
CA LEU A 227 -8.24 -13.29 8.20
C LEU A 227 -7.44 -14.02 7.13
N VAL A 228 -7.86 -13.96 5.87
CA VAL A 228 -6.99 -14.31 4.73
C VAL A 228 -6.35 -13.02 4.23
N LEU A 229 -5.06 -12.83 4.47
CA LEU A 229 -4.35 -11.61 4.07
C LEU A 229 -3.40 -11.91 2.90
N LEU A 230 -3.77 -11.44 1.72
CA LEU A 230 -2.98 -11.58 0.50
C LEU A 230 -1.68 -10.78 0.60
N ASP A 231 -0.72 -11.08 -0.29
CA ASP A 231 0.62 -10.50 -0.23
C ASP A 231 1.35 -10.84 1.08
N GLY A 232 1.17 -12.09 1.53
CA GLY A 232 1.54 -12.55 2.86
C GLY A 232 3.00 -12.30 3.20
N GLU A 233 3.91 -12.46 2.23
CA GLU A 233 5.37 -12.31 2.44
C GLU A 233 5.79 -10.89 2.81
N HIS A 234 4.94 -9.91 2.51
CA HIS A 234 5.16 -8.53 2.89
C HIS A 234 4.58 -8.21 4.27
N TRP A 235 3.36 -8.66 4.53
CA TRP A 235 2.71 -8.45 5.82
C TRP A 235 3.40 -9.23 6.94
N GLN A 236 3.89 -10.43 6.64
CA GLN A 236 4.64 -11.29 7.54
C GLN A 236 5.76 -12.03 6.77
N PRO A 237 7.03 -11.96 7.22
CA PRO A 237 7.52 -11.32 8.43
C PRO A 237 7.89 -9.84 8.28
N ARG A 238 7.88 -9.26 7.07
CA ARG A 238 8.54 -7.96 6.83
C ARG A 238 7.92 -6.80 7.60
N LEU A 239 6.60 -6.58 7.50
CA LEU A 239 5.91 -5.53 8.27
C LEU A 239 5.54 -5.98 9.69
N GLY A 240 5.43 -7.28 9.92
CA GLY A 240 5.13 -7.88 11.23
C GLY A 240 3.69 -7.68 11.65
N VAL A 241 2.73 -8.02 10.78
CA VAL A 241 1.28 -7.91 11.02
C VAL A 241 0.80 -8.68 12.26
N SER A 242 1.54 -9.71 12.69
CA SER A 242 1.30 -10.39 13.98
C SER A 242 1.23 -9.42 15.16
N ARG A 243 2.07 -8.37 15.19
CA ARG A 243 2.03 -7.33 16.24
C ARG A 243 0.74 -6.52 16.22
N LEU A 244 0.24 -6.21 15.02
CA LEU A 244 -1.05 -5.55 14.87
C LEU A 244 -2.16 -6.43 15.46
N LEU A 245 -2.21 -7.69 15.05
CA LEU A 245 -3.25 -8.63 15.50
C LEU A 245 -3.19 -8.83 17.01
N ASP A 246 -2.00 -9.06 17.57
CA ASP A 246 -1.79 -9.18 19.02
C ASP A 246 -2.32 -7.94 19.77
N THR A 247 -2.01 -6.74 19.26
CA THR A 247 -2.45 -5.48 19.87
C THR A 247 -3.97 -5.31 19.81
N LEU A 248 -4.58 -5.50 18.64
CA LEU A 248 -6.02 -5.35 18.47
C LEU A 248 -6.81 -6.38 19.30
N ILE A 249 -6.31 -7.61 19.43
CA ILE A 249 -6.90 -8.67 20.24
C ILE A 249 -6.75 -8.35 21.73
N SER A 250 -5.55 -7.94 22.16
CA SER A 250 -5.28 -7.59 23.56
C SER A 250 -6.11 -6.40 24.03
N ASP A 251 -6.39 -5.44 23.14
CA ASP A 251 -7.22 -4.28 23.44
C ASP A 251 -8.73 -4.57 23.29
N GLY A 252 -9.12 -5.81 22.96
CA GLY A 252 -10.52 -6.21 22.77
C GLY A 252 -11.20 -5.56 21.55
N ARG A 253 -10.42 -4.95 20.64
CA ARG A 253 -10.94 -4.27 19.45
C ARG A 253 -11.36 -5.23 18.34
N ILE A 254 -10.78 -6.44 18.33
CA ILE A 254 -11.22 -7.60 17.54
C ILE A 254 -11.22 -8.86 18.43
N PRO A 255 -12.07 -9.86 18.14
CA PRO A 255 -11.99 -11.16 18.81
C PRO A 255 -10.65 -11.88 18.50
N PRO A 256 -10.24 -12.88 19.29
CA PRO A 256 -9.11 -13.74 18.94
C PRO A 256 -9.28 -14.31 17.53
N THR A 257 -8.45 -13.84 16.59
CA THR A 257 -8.60 -14.08 15.15
C THR A 257 -7.38 -14.82 14.62
N ALA A 258 -7.59 -15.91 13.89
CA ALA A 258 -6.53 -16.59 13.16
C ALA A 258 -6.25 -15.88 11.83
N ALA A 259 -5.00 -15.89 11.35
CA ALA A 259 -4.68 -15.33 10.03
C ALA A 259 -3.92 -16.32 9.15
N VAL A 260 -4.29 -16.39 7.88
CA VAL A 260 -3.70 -17.22 6.83
C VAL A 260 -3.17 -16.29 5.74
N LEU A 261 -1.86 -16.30 5.52
CA LEU A 261 -1.18 -15.31 4.69
C LEU A 261 -0.42 -16.00 3.54
N PRO A 262 -1.04 -16.24 2.37
CA PRO A 262 -0.33 -16.82 1.23
C PRO A 262 0.62 -15.80 0.59
N GLU A 263 1.82 -16.23 0.19
CA GLU A 263 2.73 -15.37 -0.57
C GLU A 263 2.22 -15.07 -1.99
N ALA A 264 2.71 -13.99 -2.60
CA ALA A 264 2.50 -13.71 -4.02
C ALA A 264 3.63 -14.21 -4.93
N VAL A 265 4.67 -14.84 -4.38
CA VAL A 265 5.88 -15.35 -5.07
C VAL A 265 6.74 -14.24 -5.67
N ASP A 266 6.32 -13.67 -6.79
CA ASP A 266 7.03 -12.63 -7.54
C ASP A 266 6.03 -11.72 -8.29
N GLU A 267 6.53 -10.66 -8.92
CA GLU A 267 5.68 -9.69 -9.62
C GLU A 267 4.89 -10.30 -10.79
N PRO A 268 5.49 -11.09 -11.70
CA PRO A 268 4.75 -11.73 -12.79
C PRO A 268 3.68 -12.71 -12.31
N THR A 269 3.98 -13.53 -11.30
CA THR A 269 3.04 -14.50 -10.71
C THR A 269 1.90 -13.77 -10.02
N ARG A 270 2.20 -12.70 -9.29
CA ARG A 270 1.18 -11.87 -8.64
C ARG A 270 0.19 -11.30 -9.66
N TRP A 271 0.63 -10.80 -10.81
CA TRP A 271 -0.28 -10.33 -11.86
C TRP A 271 -1.15 -11.44 -12.44
N ARG A 272 -0.55 -12.60 -12.69
CA ARG A 272 -1.26 -13.76 -13.24
C ARG A 272 -2.33 -14.31 -12.28
N GLU A 273 -2.05 -14.30 -10.97
CA GLU A 273 -2.91 -14.93 -9.96
C GLU A 273 -3.90 -13.96 -9.32
N LEU A 274 -3.50 -12.70 -9.09
CA LEU A 274 -4.32 -11.72 -8.36
C LEU A 274 -5.16 -10.79 -9.30
N ALA A 275 -5.55 -11.31 -10.46
CA ALA A 275 -6.40 -10.61 -11.43
C ALA A 275 -7.70 -11.39 -11.68
N CYS A 276 -8.54 -11.52 -10.64
CA CYS A 276 -9.83 -12.22 -10.69
C CYS A 276 -9.74 -13.68 -11.18
N ARG A 277 -8.62 -14.38 -10.92
CA ARG A 277 -8.37 -15.73 -11.42
C ARG A 277 -9.20 -16.79 -10.68
N PRO A 278 -10.06 -17.59 -11.36
CA PRO A 278 -10.86 -18.63 -10.71
C PRO A 278 -10.03 -19.71 -10.01
N GLU A 279 -8.90 -20.14 -10.57
CA GLU A 279 -8.07 -21.18 -9.94
C GLU A 279 -7.37 -20.66 -8.68
N TYR A 280 -7.07 -19.36 -8.59
CA TYR A 280 -6.55 -18.78 -7.36
C TYR A 280 -7.65 -18.71 -6.28
N LEU A 281 -8.89 -18.38 -6.67
CA LEU A 281 -10.04 -18.46 -5.76
C LEU A 281 -10.26 -19.89 -5.25
N GLY A 282 -10.20 -20.88 -6.15
CA GLY A 282 -10.25 -22.31 -5.78
C GLY A 282 -9.12 -22.69 -4.84
N PHE A 283 -7.88 -22.25 -5.09
CA PHE A 283 -6.77 -22.48 -4.17
C PHE A 283 -7.06 -21.94 -2.77
N LEU A 284 -7.61 -20.71 -2.66
CA LEU A 284 -7.94 -20.13 -1.36
C LEU A 284 -9.03 -20.93 -0.62
N THR A 285 -10.07 -21.33 -1.34
CA THR A 285 -11.30 -21.93 -0.77
C THR A 285 -11.18 -23.43 -0.54
N ASP A 286 -10.66 -24.17 -1.50
CA ASP A 286 -10.69 -25.63 -1.55
C ASP A 286 -9.38 -26.28 -1.06
N GLU A 287 -8.26 -25.56 -1.11
CA GLU A 287 -6.94 -26.09 -0.74
C GLU A 287 -6.38 -25.42 0.53
N LEU A 288 -6.21 -24.08 0.51
CA LEU A 288 -5.50 -23.34 1.55
C LEU A 288 -6.25 -23.30 2.89
N LEU A 289 -7.52 -22.88 2.89
CA LEU A 289 -8.30 -22.80 4.12
C LEU A 289 -8.55 -24.17 4.75
N PRO A 290 -8.92 -25.23 3.98
CA PRO A 290 -8.99 -26.59 4.52
C PRO A 290 -7.65 -27.13 5.02
N TRP A 291 -6.54 -26.79 4.38
CA TRP A 291 -5.20 -27.13 4.88
C TRP A 291 -4.91 -26.44 6.22
N ALA A 292 -5.17 -25.14 6.34
CA ALA A 292 -4.92 -24.37 7.56
C ALA A 292 -5.81 -24.83 8.73
N ALA A 293 -7.05 -25.24 8.44
CA ALA A 293 -8.00 -25.76 9.41
C ALA A 293 -7.54 -27.04 10.14
N LYS A 294 -6.57 -27.78 9.57
CA LYS A 294 -5.96 -28.96 10.22
C LYS A 294 -5.09 -28.58 11.43
N SER A 295 -4.56 -27.36 11.45
CA SER A 295 -3.62 -26.88 12.48
C SER A 295 -4.26 -25.89 13.46
N VAL A 296 -5.22 -25.09 13.00
CA VAL A 296 -5.92 -24.07 13.78
C VAL A 296 -7.43 -24.24 13.56
N PRO A 297 -8.28 -24.21 14.61
CA PRO A 297 -9.72 -24.38 14.44
C PRO A 297 -10.32 -23.14 13.76
N LEU A 298 -10.36 -23.12 12.44
CA LEU A 298 -10.88 -22.00 11.66
C LEU A 298 -12.42 -22.04 11.60
N SER A 299 -13.06 -20.87 11.61
CA SER A 299 -14.48 -20.75 11.35
C SER A 299 -14.78 -20.94 9.85
N ASP A 300 -15.85 -21.68 9.58
CA ASP A 300 -16.44 -21.85 8.25
C ASP A 300 -17.59 -20.85 8.00
N ASP A 301 -17.92 -20.03 9.02
CA ASP A 301 -18.94 -18.98 8.91
C ASP A 301 -18.41 -17.82 8.04
N PRO A 302 -19.05 -17.50 6.90
CA PRO A 302 -18.63 -16.39 6.06
C PRO A 302 -18.68 -15.05 6.80
N ALA A 303 -19.62 -14.84 7.72
CA ALA A 303 -19.72 -13.60 8.50
C ALA A 303 -18.51 -13.38 9.41
N ARG A 304 -17.75 -14.44 9.73
CA ARG A 304 -16.54 -14.42 10.56
C ARG A 304 -15.25 -14.60 9.74
N THR A 305 -15.35 -14.50 8.41
CA THR A 305 -14.22 -14.66 7.50
C THR A 305 -14.01 -13.39 6.69
N VAL A 306 -12.83 -12.79 6.85
CA VAL A 306 -12.38 -11.60 6.11
C VAL A 306 -11.29 -12.00 5.14
N ILE A 307 -11.44 -11.67 3.87
CA ILE A 307 -10.31 -11.63 2.93
C ILE A 307 -9.83 -10.19 2.75
N ALA A 308 -8.53 -9.98 2.80
CA ALA A 308 -7.92 -8.65 2.78
C ALA A 308 -6.79 -8.56 1.75
N GLY A 309 -6.67 -7.42 1.08
CA GLY A 309 -5.56 -7.19 0.16
C GLY A 309 -5.47 -5.76 -0.36
N GLN A 310 -4.32 -5.48 -0.97
CA GLN A 310 -3.96 -4.15 -1.49
C GLN A 310 -3.75 -4.22 -3.00
N SER A 311 -4.14 -3.18 -3.75
CA SER A 311 -3.92 -3.16 -5.20
C SER A 311 -4.59 -4.35 -5.91
N LEU A 312 -3.84 -5.20 -6.62
CA LEU A 312 -4.34 -6.48 -7.14
C LEU A 312 -4.90 -7.40 -6.05
N GLY A 313 -4.27 -7.46 -4.87
CA GLY A 313 -4.83 -8.19 -3.73
C GLY A 313 -6.18 -7.61 -3.31
N GLY A 314 -6.39 -6.31 -3.42
CA GLY A 314 -7.69 -5.68 -3.14
C GLY A 314 -8.76 -6.04 -4.18
N LEU A 315 -8.36 -6.10 -5.46
CA LEU A 315 -9.21 -6.61 -6.55
C LEU A 315 -9.60 -8.07 -6.30
N THR A 316 -8.63 -8.93 -5.98
CA THR A 316 -8.86 -10.35 -5.66
C THR A 316 -9.70 -10.55 -4.41
N ALA A 317 -9.49 -9.75 -3.35
CA ALA A 317 -10.30 -9.81 -2.14
C ALA A 317 -11.77 -9.52 -2.43
N ALA A 318 -12.05 -8.46 -3.19
CA ALA A 318 -13.41 -8.17 -3.64
C ALA A 318 -13.99 -9.28 -4.52
N TYR A 319 -13.23 -9.76 -5.51
CA TYR A 319 -13.64 -10.88 -6.37
C TYR A 319 -13.97 -12.13 -5.56
N ALA A 320 -13.13 -12.52 -4.60
CA ALA A 320 -13.32 -13.70 -3.78
C ALA A 320 -14.58 -13.60 -2.90
N ALA A 321 -14.84 -12.44 -2.29
CA ALA A 321 -16.08 -12.21 -1.54
C ALA A 321 -17.31 -12.32 -2.44
N LEU A 322 -17.27 -11.71 -3.62
CA LEU A 322 -18.40 -11.68 -4.54
C LEU A 322 -18.67 -13.04 -5.23
N ALA A 323 -17.63 -13.79 -5.57
CA ALA A 323 -17.71 -15.07 -6.26
C ALA A 323 -17.86 -16.27 -5.31
N ALA A 324 -17.35 -16.18 -4.08
CA ALA A 324 -17.47 -17.21 -3.04
C ALA A 324 -18.02 -16.64 -1.72
N PRO A 325 -19.22 -16.02 -1.72
CA PRO A 325 -19.80 -15.39 -0.52
C PRO A 325 -20.13 -16.39 0.59
N HIS A 326 -20.25 -17.68 0.24
CA HIS A 326 -20.43 -18.77 1.20
C HIS A 326 -19.18 -19.00 2.07
N ARG A 327 -18.00 -18.55 1.62
CA ARG A 327 -16.74 -18.65 2.36
C ARG A 327 -16.24 -17.31 2.87
N PHE A 328 -16.39 -16.25 2.09
CA PHE A 328 -15.91 -14.91 2.40
C PHE A 328 -17.08 -13.93 2.49
N GLY A 329 -17.62 -13.72 3.69
CA GLY A 329 -18.69 -12.75 3.91
C GLY A 329 -18.19 -11.31 4.02
N ASN A 330 -16.89 -11.11 4.19
CA ASN A 330 -16.29 -9.79 4.37
C ASN A 330 -15.02 -9.64 3.51
N ALA A 331 -14.86 -8.47 2.89
CA ALA A 331 -13.68 -8.10 2.13
C ALA A 331 -13.11 -6.75 2.60
N LEU A 332 -11.83 -6.72 2.98
CA LEU A 332 -11.08 -5.51 3.27
C LEU A 332 -10.20 -5.15 2.07
N VAL A 333 -10.58 -4.09 1.37
CA VAL A 333 -10.01 -3.71 0.07
C VAL A 333 -9.31 -2.37 0.19
N GLN A 334 -8.00 -2.38 -0.02
CA GLN A 334 -7.19 -1.17 0.05
C GLN A 334 -6.63 -0.86 -1.33
N SER A 335 -6.99 0.30 -1.87
CA SER A 335 -6.49 0.77 -3.17
C SER A 335 -6.68 -0.26 -4.28
N GLY A 336 -7.81 -0.99 -4.26
CA GLY A 336 -8.10 -2.09 -5.18
C GLY A 336 -8.00 -1.67 -6.65
N SER A 337 -7.38 -2.52 -7.47
CA SER A 337 -7.13 -2.24 -8.90
C SER A 337 -8.39 -2.38 -9.78
N PHE A 338 -9.48 -1.69 -9.41
CA PHE A 338 -10.77 -1.80 -10.11
C PHE A 338 -10.79 -1.17 -11.50
N TRP A 339 -9.75 -0.44 -11.88
CA TRP A 339 -9.51 -0.06 -13.28
C TRP A 339 -9.24 -1.27 -14.19
N TRP A 340 -8.89 -2.42 -13.61
CA TRP A 340 -8.59 -3.64 -14.35
C TRP A 340 -9.86 -4.19 -15.04
N PRO A 341 -9.72 -4.77 -16.25
CA PRO A 341 -8.50 -4.82 -17.07
C PRO A 341 -8.19 -3.52 -17.81
N VAL A 342 -6.96 -3.39 -18.30
CA VAL A 342 -6.65 -2.37 -19.32
C VAL A 342 -7.00 -2.94 -20.70
N GLY A 343 -7.81 -2.20 -21.47
CA GLY A 343 -8.18 -2.58 -22.82
C GLY A 343 -9.66 -2.91 -22.92
N PRO A 344 -10.07 -3.99 -23.61
CA PRO A 344 -11.48 -4.36 -23.68
C PRO A 344 -12.00 -4.62 -22.27
N GLU A 345 -13.27 -4.32 -22.06
CA GLU A 345 -13.96 -4.66 -20.82
C GLU A 345 -13.43 -4.00 -19.53
N PRO A 346 -13.01 -2.71 -19.52
CA PRO A 346 -12.45 -2.09 -18.33
C PRO A 346 -13.44 -2.15 -17.15
N GLU A 347 -12.89 -2.17 -15.94
CA GLU A 347 -13.67 -2.23 -14.70
C GLU A 347 -14.61 -3.43 -14.67
N TRP A 348 -14.15 -4.55 -15.23
CA TRP A 348 -14.94 -5.77 -15.43
C TRP A 348 -15.67 -6.21 -14.16
N LEU A 349 -14.99 -6.19 -13.00
CA LEU A 349 -15.60 -6.60 -11.73
C LEU A 349 -16.75 -5.68 -11.34
N THR A 350 -16.58 -4.36 -11.49
CA THR A 350 -17.62 -3.36 -11.17
C THR A 350 -18.83 -3.52 -12.07
N ARG A 351 -18.63 -3.73 -13.38
CA ARG A 351 -19.72 -3.94 -14.35
C ARG A 351 -20.48 -5.24 -14.05
N THR A 352 -19.74 -6.33 -13.83
CA THR A 352 -20.34 -7.65 -13.52
C THR A 352 -21.13 -7.60 -12.22
N LEU A 353 -20.62 -6.89 -11.21
CA LEU A 353 -21.36 -6.65 -9.96
C LEU A 353 -22.67 -5.90 -10.21
N ALA A 354 -22.63 -4.81 -10.98
CA ALA A 354 -23.79 -3.94 -11.24
C ALA A 354 -24.93 -4.65 -12.01
N GLU A 355 -24.62 -5.69 -12.77
CA GLU A 355 -25.60 -6.51 -13.49
C GLU A 355 -26.21 -7.64 -12.62
N GLY A 356 -25.61 -7.93 -11.47
CA GLY A 356 -26.04 -8.97 -10.55
C GLY A 356 -27.02 -8.48 -9.47
N PRO A 357 -27.64 -9.41 -8.70
CA PRO A 357 -28.38 -9.03 -7.51
C PRO A 357 -27.44 -8.56 -6.39
N ARG A 358 -28.00 -7.92 -5.36
CA ARG A 358 -27.26 -7.52 -4.15
C ARG A 358 -26.47 -8.70 -3.59
N PRO A 359 -25.13 -8.63 -3.49
CA PRO A 359 -24.34 -9.70 -2.91
C PRO A 359 -24.51 -9.73 -1.38
N PRO A 360 -24.52 -10.91 -0.74
CA PRO A 360 -24.63 -11.04 0.71
C PRO A 360 -23.25 -10.89 1.39
N VAL A 361 -22.53 -9.82 1.09
CA VAL A 361 -21.17 -9.56 1.62
C VAL A 361 -20.99 -8.10 2.03
N ARG A 362 -20.06 -7.87 2.96
CA ARG A 362 -19.63 -6.55 3.40
C ARG A 362 -18.25 -6.21 2.86
N LEU A 363 -18.13 -5.10 2.13
CA LEU A 363 -16.85 -4.58 1.66
C LEU A 363 -16.45 -3.34 2.45
N ARG A 364 -15.21 -3.34 2.96
CA ARG A 364 -14.55 -2.15 3.48
C ARG A 364 -13.55 -1.63 2.45
N LEU A 365 -13.86 -0.52 1.79
CA LEU A 365 -13.07 0.08 0.72
C LEU A 365 -12.29 1.30 1.22
N SER A 366 -10.96 1.34 1.05
CA SER A 366 -10.13 2.51 1.38
C SER A 366 -9.19 2.88 0.23
N PHE A 367 -9.13 4.16 -0.16
CA PHE A 367 -8.31 4.63 -1.28
C PHE A 367 -7.55 5.92 -0.95
N GLY A 368 -6.34 6.09 -1.47
CA GLY A 368 -5.58 7.32 -1.33
C GLY A 368 -6.10 8.41 -2.25
N GLU A 369 -6.25 9.63 -1.73
CA GLU A 369 -6.66 10.82 -2.50
C GLU A 369 -5.71 11.11 -3.67
N GLN A 370 -4.44 10.72 -3.57
CA GLN A 370 -3.44 10.93 -4.62
C GLN A 370 -3.47 9.86 -5.72
N GLU A 371 -4.35 8.85 -5.64
CA GLU A 371 -4.39 7.74 -6.60
C GLU A 371 -5.23 8.05 -7.86
N TRP A 372 -4.86 9.08 -8.64
CA TRP A 372 -5.69 9.61 -9.74
C TRP A 372 -6.15 8.58 -10.80
N VAL A 373 -5.41 7.47 -10.96
CA VAL A 373 -5.81 6.37 -11.85
C VAL A 373 -6.84 5.43 -11.20
N ALA A 374 -6.64 5.08 -9.93
CA ALA A 374 -7.48 4.09 -9.25
C ALA A 374 -8.74 4.70 -8.63
N LEU A 375 -8.65 5.94 -8.15
CA LEU A 375 -9.70 6.60 -7.40
C LEU A 375 -11.02 6.76 -8.19
N PRO A 376 -11.02 7.14 -9.50
CA PRO A 376 -12.25 7.20 -10.27
C PRO A 376 -12.97 5.85 -10.39
N ALA A 377 -12.22 4.77 -10.64
CA ALA A 377 -12.78 3.41 -10.73
C ALA A 377 -13.32 2.94 -9.37
N ALA A 378 -12.63 3.29 -8.28
CA ALA A 378 -13.08 3.01 -6.93
C ALA A 378 -14.39 3.71 -6.56
N ARG A 379 -14.54 4.99 -6.94
CA ARG A 379 -15.78 5.74 -6.73
C ARG A 379 -16.95 5.13 -7.51
N ARG A 380 -16.72 4.67 -8.75
CA ARG A 380 -17.75 3.93 -9.52
C ARG A 380 -18.14 2.60 -8.88
N LEU A 381 -17.19 1.87 -8.30
CA LEU A 381 -17.51 0.66 -7.53
C LEU A 381 -18.38 0.97 -6.30
N ARG A 382 -18.02 2.02 -5.54
CA ARG A 382 -18.83 2.49 -4.41
C ARG A 382 -20.26 2.81 -4.86
N ASP A 383 -20.41 3.54 -5.97
CA ASP A 383 -21.72 3.94 -6.48
C ASP A 383 -22.54 2.71 -6.92
N ALA A 384 -21.90 1.72 -7.55
CA ALA A 384 -22.55 0.44 -7.89
C ALA A 384 -23.02 -0.34 -6.65
N LEU A 385 -22.20 -0.42 -5.59
CA LEU A 385 -22.58 -1.05 -4.33
C LEU A 385 -23.77 -0.34 -3.68
N GLN A 386 -23.79 1.00 -3.70
CA GLN A 386 -24.91 1.79 -3.19
C GLN A 386 -26.19 1.56 -3.99
N ALA A 387 -26.11 1.54 -5.33
CA ALA A 387 -27.25 1.25 -6.20
C ALA A 387 -27.85 -0.14 -5.98
N LEU A 388 -27.02 -1.12 -5.61
CA LEU A 388 -27.44 -2.47 -5.22
C LEU A 388 -27.95 -2.58 -3.78
N GLY A 389 -27.96 -1.50 -3.01
CA GLY A 389 -28.41 -1.48 -1.61
C GLY A 389 -27.44 -2.11 -0.61
N CYS A 390 -26.15 -2.17 -0.91
CA CYS A 390 -25.10 -2.68 -0.02
C CYS A 390 -24.69 -1.64 1.05
N HIS A 391 -25.64 -1.20 1.86
CA HIS A 391 -25.44 -0.12 2.85
C HIS A 391 -24.55 -0.52 4.05
N ASP A 392 -24.29 -1.80 4.20
CA ASP A 392 -23.40 -2.41 5.19
C ASP A 392 -21.92 -2.46 4.75
N SER A 393 -21.66 -2.06 3.49
CA SER A 393 -20.32 -1.80 2.96
C SER A 393 -19.95 -0.33 3.12
N THR A 394 -18.67 -0.05 3.35
CA THR A 394 -18.17 1.29 3.64
C THR A 394 -17.04 1.69 2.70
N TYR A 395 -16.94 2.99 2.44
CA TYR A 395 -15.95 3.58 1.56
C TYR A 395 -15.32 4.79 2.25
N ARG A 396 -14.00 4.91 2.18
CA ARG A 396 -13.31 6.14 2.58
C ARG A 396 -12.10 6.46 1.71
N GLU A 397 -11.77 7.74 1.70
CA GLU A 397 -10.55 8.27 1.12
C GLU A 397 -9.60 8.73 2.25
N PHE A 398 -8.30 8.61 2.05
CA PHE A 398 -7.28 9.08 3.00
C PHE A 398 -6.22 9.93 2.30
N ASN A 399 -5.60 10.86 3.03
CA ASN A 399 -4.54 11.70 2.47
C ASN A 399 -3.22 10.94 2.32
N GLY A 400 -3.07 10.31 1.17
CA GLY A 400 -1.90 9.52 0.82
C GLY A 400 -2.05 8.92 -0.57
N GLY A 401 -1.14 8.01 -0.89
CA GLY A 401 -1.10 7.34 -2.19
C GLY A 401 -1.28 5.83 -2.10
N HIS A 402 -0.71 5.14 -3.08
CA HIS A 402 -0.74 3.70 -3.24
C HIS A 402 0.42 3.07 -2.45
N ASP A 403 0.27 3.03 -1.13
CA ASP A 403 1.41 2.93 -0.21
C ASP A 403 1.13 2.06 1.04
N TYR A 404 2.05 1.13 1.34
CA TYR A 404 2.00 0.31 2.55
C TYR A 404 2.05 1.12 3.85
N LEU A 405 2.65 2.31 3.85
CA LEU A 405 2.58 3.20 5.00
C LEU A 405 1.13 3.54 5.34
N CYS A 406 0.34 3.87 4.31
CA CYS A 406 -1.07 4.21 4.48
C CYS A 406 -1.89 2.97 4.80
N TRP A 407 -1.68 1.89 4.04
CA TRP A 407 -2.43 0.64 4.18
C TRP A 407 -2.30 0.00 5.56
N ARG A 408 -1.20 0.25 6.29
CA ARG A 408 -1.04 -0.23 7.68
C ARG A 408 -2.14 0.27 8.63
N THR A 409 -2.51 1.54 8.58
CA THR A 409 -3.59 2.04 9.47
C THR A 409 -4.96 1.69 8.91
N GLU A 410 -5.13 1.73 7.59
CA GLU A 410 -6.38 1.30 6.96
C GLU A 410 -6.68 -0.18 7.24
N LEU A 411 -5.65 -1.03 7.36
CA LEU A 411 -5.80 -2.44 7.72
C LEU A 411 -6.28 -2.57 9.18
N ALA A 412 -5.68 -1.82 10.10
CA ALA A 412 -6.09 -1.82 11.51
C ALA A 412 -7.55 -1.38 11.66
N ASP A 413 -7.92 -0.23 11.07
CA ASP A 413 -9.27 0.33 11.15
C ASP A 413 -10.29 -0.62 10.51
N GLY A 414 -9.99 -1.14 9.33
CA GLY A 414 -10.90 -2.03 8.60
C GLY A 414 -11.12 -3.38 9.28
N LEU A 415 -10.09 -3.95 9.92
CA LEU A 415 -10.24 -5.18 10.70
C LEU A 415 -11.17 -4.96 11.89
N VAL A 416 -11.00 -3.85 12.61
CA VAL A 416 -11.88 -3.48 13.73
C VAL A 416 -13.32 -3.30 13.26
N GLU A 417 -13.54 -2.70 12.09
CA GLU A 417 -14.87 -2.48 11.55
C GLU A 417 -15.58 -3.77 11.10
N LEU A 418 -14.86 -4.68 10.46
CA LEU A 418 -15.42 -5.91 9.91
C LEU A 418 -15.53 -7.03 10.94
N MET A 419 -14.61 -7.09 11.92
CA MET A 419 -14.51 -8.21 12.87
C MET A 419 -15.12 -7.92 14.24
N ARG A 420 -15.59 -6.70 14.49
CA ARG A 420 -16.35 -6.42 15.72
C ARG A 420 -17.57 -7.35 15.80
N PRO A 421 -17.81 -7.99 16.96
CA PRO A 421 -19.09 -8.66 17.20
C PRO A 421 -20.23 -7.67 16.94
N ALA A 422 -21.29 -8.10 16.27
CA ALA A 422 -22.51 -7.30 16.22
C ALA A 422 -22.96 -6.99 17.66
N PRO A 423 -23.40 -5.75 17.96
CA PRO A 423 -23.81 -5.35 19.30
C PRO A 423 -24.96 -6.18 19.86
#